data_AF-A0A1M5WFR8-F1
#
_entry.id   AF-A0A1M5WFR8-F1
#
_cell.length_a   1.000
_cell.length_b   1.000
_cell.length_c   1.000
_cell.angle_alpha   90.00
_cell.angle_beta   90.00
_cell.angle_gamma   90.00
#
_symmetry.space_group_name_H-M   'P 1'
#
loop_
_entity.id
_entity.type
_entity.pdbx_description
1 polymer ?
#
loop_
_entity_poly.entity_id
_entity_poly.type
_entity_poly.pdbx_seq_one_letter_code
_entity_poly.pdbx_strand_id
1 'polypeptide(L)'
;MKFFIPLLIVLNLSVTPVPANSPRQTGSDDIINAYVLAYEAMYTGDNEKRRDYIILDLESVYFTDTTYEQRQQAIEYFKKFNKPVLSASLFKLQEIGLADKRGEINKISADLLMITCAQPYTDGMIIEGYKWTGPIAAYQYKIYLKFIDNKWKIEKVDLLGIS
;
A
#
# COMPACT_ATOMS: atom_id res chain seq x y z
N MET A 1 -19.85 6.46 -68.06
CA MET A 1 -19.78 5.64 -66.84
C MET A 1 -18.47 4.88 -66.83
N LYS A 2 -17.56 5.17 -65.89
CA LYS A 2 -16.34 4.39 -65.64
C LYS A 2 -16.56 3.67 -64.31
N PHE A 3 -16.54 2.33 -64.33
CA PHE A 3 -16.65 1.52 -63.11
C PHE A 3 -15.28 1.47 -62.42
N PHE A 4 -15.22 1.94 -61.17
CA PHE A 4 -14.11 1.67 -60.26
C PHE A 4 -14.44 0.41 -59.46
N ILE A 5 -13.60 -0.62 -59.57
CA ILE A 5 -13.61 -1.78 -58.67
C ILE A 5 -12.61 -1.46 -57.54
N PRO A 6 -12.99 -1.51 -56.25
CA PRO A 6 -12.02 -1.42 -55.18
C PRO A 6 -11.35 -2.79 -54.96
N LEU A 7 -10.03 -2.78 -54.92
CA LEU A 7 -9.18 -3.90 -54.54
C LEU A 7 -9.22 -4.07 -53.01
N LEU A 8 -9.84 -5.14 -52.52
CA LEU A 8 -9.83 -5.50 -51.11
C LEU A 8 -8.54 -6.27 -50.78
N ILE A 9 -7.61 -5.62 -50.08
CA ILE A 9 -6.45 -6.27 -49.49
C ILE A 9 -6.87 -6.85 -48.14
N VAL A 10 -6.89 -8.18 -48.01
CA VAL A 10 -7.13 -8.87 -46.73
C VAL A 10 -5.77 -9.11 -46.08
N LEU A 11 -5.48 -8.40 -44.98
CA LEU A 11 -4.34 -8.70 -44.11
C LEU A 11 -4.70 -9.91 -43.22
N ASN A 12 -4.07 -11.05 -43.48
CA ASN A 12 -4.08 -12.17 -42.54
C ASN A 12 -3.01 -11.92 -41.46
N LEU A 13 -3.43 -11.50 -40.28
CA LEU A 13 -2.58 -11.47 -39.08
C LEU A 13 -2.54 -12.88 -38.48
N SER A 14 -1.47 -13.61 -38.79
CA SER A 14 -1.12 -14.86 -38.12
C SER A 14 -0.66 -14.53 -36.70
N VAL A 15 -1.52 -14.76 -35.70
CA VAL A 15 -1.12 -14.67 -34.29
C VAL A 15 -0.41 -15.97 -33.93
N THR A 16 0.92 -15.92 -33.77
CA THR A 16 1.65 -17.01 -33.14
C THR A 16 1.43 -16.94 -31.63
N PRO A 17 1.05 -18.04 -30.95
CA PRO A 17 1.03 -18.05 -29.50
C PRO A 17 2.48 -18.03 -29.01
N VAL A 18 2.87 -16.93 -28.37
CA VAL A 18 4.13 -16.87 -27.61
C VAL A 18 3.97 -17.81 -26.42
N PRO A 19 4.89 -18.77 -26.19
CA PRO A 19 4.86 -19.58 -24.99
C PRO A 19 5.08 -18.66 -23.79
N ALA A 20 4.11 -18.63 -22.88
CA ALA A 20 4.19 -17.87 -21.64
C ALA A 20 5.22 -18.51 -20.68
N ASN A 21 6.50 -18.28 -20.94
CA ASN A 21 7.51 -18.34 -19.91
C ASN A 21 7.55 -16.96 -19.26
N SER A 22 6.69 -16.72 -18.28
CA SER A 22 6.80 -15.55 -17.42
C SER A 22 8.11 -15.65 -16.63
N PRO A 23 9.05 -14.71 -16.78
CA PRO A 23 10.12 -14.60 -15.82
C PRO A 23 9.48 -14.24 -14.47
N ARG A 24 9.88 -14.94 -13.41
CA ARG A 24 9.49 -14.63 -12.03
C ARG A 24 10.01 -13.23 -11.68
N GLN A 25 9.22 -12.20 -11.96
CA GLN A 25 9.42 -10.84 -11.47
C GLN A 25 8.78 -10.75 -10.09
N THR A 26 9.42 -11.34 -9.11
CA THR A 26 9.02 -11.23 -7.70
C THR A 26 10.20 -10.63 -6.97
N GLY A 27 10.26 -9.30 -6.93
CA GLY A 27 11.34 -8.56 -6.29
C GLY A 27 10.90 -7.24 -5.67
N SER A 28 10.34 -6.32 -6.47
CA SER A 28 9.85 -5.03 -5.95
C SER A 28 8.52 -4.56 -6.54
N ASP A 29 8.10 -5.02 -7.72
CA ASP A 29 6.84 -4.55 -8.33
C ASP A 29 5.59 -4.92 -7.50
N ASP A 30 5.68 -6.00 -6.72
CA ASP A 30 4.58 -6.54 -5.94
C ASP A 30 4.69 -6.26 -4.44
N ILE A 31 5.83 -5.78 -3.94
CA ILE A 31 6.01 -5.55 -2.49
C ILE A 31 5.06 -4.46 -1.97
N ILE A 32 4.73 -3.47 -2.81
CA ILE A 32 3.77 -2.44 -2.47
C ILE A 32 2.40 -3.02 -2.11
N ASN A 33 1.99 -4.12 -2.76
CA ASN A 33 0.71 -4.77 -2.48
C ASN A 33 0.70 -5.38 -1.08
N ALA A 34 1.83 -5.98 -0.66
CA ALA A 34 2.00 -6.46 0.71
C ALA A 34 1.88 -5.31 1.74
N TYR A 35 2.53 -4.18 1.46
CA TYR A 35 2.49 -3.00 2.34
C TYR A 35 1.11 -2.36 2.40
N VAL A 36 0.39 -2.29 1.28
CA VAL A 36 -1.00 -1.79 1.23
C VAL A 36 -1.93 -2.68 2.05
N LEU A 37 -1.80 -4.01 1.94
CA LEU A 37 -2.56 -4.95 2.77
C LEU A 37 -2.25 -4.77 4.25
N ALA A 38 -0.98 -4.56 4.61
CA ALA A 38 -0.61 -4.31 5.99
C ALA A 38 -1.18 -2.98 6.52
N TYR A 39 -1.08 -1.90 5.75
CA TYR A 39 -1.71 -0.62 6.10
C TYR A 39 -3.22 -0.77 6.28
N GLU A 40 -3.89 -1.52 5.42
CA GLU A 40 -5.33 -1.74 5.56
C GLU A 40 -5.65 -2.54 6.83
N ALA A 41 -4.88 -3.59 7.10
CA ALA A 41 -5.04 -4.40 8.31
C ALA A 41 -4.86 -3.54 9.58
N MET A 42 -3.87 -2.65 9.61
CA MET A 42 -3.67 -1.72 10.72
C MET A 42 -4.81 -0.70 10.82
N TYR A 43 -5.27 -0.18 9.68
CA TYR A 43 -6.34 0.80 9.66
C TYR A 43 -7.69 0.23 10.11
N THR A 44 -7.94 -1.05 9.82
CA THR A 44 -9.22 -1.71 10.07
C THR A 44 -9.21 -2.64 11.28
N GLY A 45 -8.04 -2.89 11.89
CA GLY A 45 -7.79 -3.92 12.90
C GLY A 45 -8.33 -3.66 14.30
N ASP A 46 -8.81 -2.45 14.58
CA ASP A 46 -9.43 -2.06 15.86
C ASP A 46 -10.81 -1.43 15.67
N ASN A 47 -11.54 -1.28 16.78
CA ASN A 47 -12.89 -0.72 16.82
C ASN A 47 -12.93 0.79 17.12
N GLU A 48 -11.80 1.50 17.04
CA GLU A 48 -11.77 2.94 17.30
C GLU A 48 -12.52 3.74 16.24
N LYS A 49 -13.07 4.87 16.68
CA LYS A 49 -13.68 5.84 15.78
C LYS A 49 -12.61 6.37 14.82
N ARG A 50 -12.80 6.14 13.51
CA ARG A 50 -11.89 6.61 12.47
C ARG A 50 -11.82 8.14 12.43
N ARG A 51 -10.59 8.64 12.28
CA ARG A 51 -10.28 10.07 12.24
C ARG A 51 -10.60 10.68 10.88
N ASP A 52 -10.51 12.00 10.77
CA ASP A 52 -10.96 12.72 9.56
C ASP A 52 -10.01 12.49 8.37
N TYR A 53 -8.72 12.29 8.65
CA TYR A 53 -7.67 12.04 7.66
C TYR A 53 -7.03 10.66 7.84
N ILE A 54 -6.56 10.08 6.74
CA ILE A 54 -5.65 8.93 6.74
C ILE A 54 -4.29 9.41 6.27
N ILE A 55 -3.24 9.16 7.05
CA ILE A 55 -1.86 9.46 6.66
C ILE A 55 -1.12 8.14 6.48
N LEU A 56 -0.53 7.96 5.30
CA LEU A 56 0.32 6.82 4.98
C LEU A 56 1.78 7.29 5.07
N ASP A 57 2.59 6.66 5.91
CA ASP A 57 4.04 6.89 5.90
C ASP A 57 4.69 6.13 4.75
N LEU A 58 4.59 6.68 3.55
CA LEU A 58 5.21 6.15 2.33
C LEU A 58 6.62 6.72 2.09
N GLU A 59 7.15 7.50 3.04
CA GLU A 59 8.48 8.11 3.00
C GLU A 59 9.49 7.34 3.86
N SER A 60 9.04 6.35 4.63
CA SER A 60 9.90 5.49 5.45
C SER A 60 10.85 4.61 4.63
N VAL A 61 11.90 4.10 5.28
CA VAL A 61 12.94 3.25 4.69
C VAL A 61 12.39 2.00 3.99
N TYR A 62 11.19 1.55 4.35
CA TYR A 62 10.57 0.37 3.75
C TYR A 62 10.07 0.61 2.32
N PHE A 63 9.90 1.88 1.92
CA PHE A 63 9.39 2.26 0.60
C PHE A 63 10.50 2.70 -0.37
N THR A 64 11.79 2.55 -0.01
CA THR A 64 12.91 2.96 -0.89
C THR A 64 12.92 2.21 -2.22
N ASP A 65 12.47 0.95 -2.23
CA ASP A 65 12.45 0.10 -3.41
C ASP A 65 11.13 0.23 -4.21
N THR A 66 10.27 1.19 -3.83
CA THR A 66 9.02 1.49 -4.53
C THR A 66 9.15 2.70 -5.45
N THR A 67 8.39 2.70 -6.54
CA THR A 67 8.26 3.82 -7.47
C THR A 67 7.24 4.85 -6.96
N TYR A 68 7.26 6.04 -7.56
CA TYR A 68 6.26 7.07 -7.27
C TYR A 68 4.86 6.58 -7.65
N GLU A 69 4.72 5.91 -8.80
CA GLU A 69 3.47 5.37 -9.32
C GLU A 69 2.87 4.34 -8.37
N GLN A 70 3.69 3.43 -7.84
CA GLN A 70 3.26 2.45 -6.82
C GLN A 70 2.76 3.14 -5.54
N ARG A 71 3.45 4.18 -5.08
CA ARG A 71 2.99 4.97 -3.92
C ARG A 71 1.69 5.71 -4.20
N GLN A 72 1.48 6.23 -5.42
CA GLN A 72 0.20 6.82 -5.81
C GLN A 72 -0.93 5.78 -5.85
N GLN A 73 -0.66 4.56 -6.32
CA GLN A 73 -1.63 3.46 -6.29
C GLN A 73 -2.05 3.12 -4.84
N ALA A 74 -1.11 3.12 -3.89
CA ALA A 74 -1.43 2.95 -2.48
C ALA A 74 -2.36 4.08 -1.96
N ILE A 75 -2.07 5.34 -2.30
CA ILE A 75 -2.92 6.48 -1.92
C ILE A 75 -4.34 6.33 -2.51
N GLU A 76 -4.45 6.02 -3.80
CA GLU A 76 -5.74 5.80 -4.48
C GLU A 76 -6.54 4.65 -3.85
N TYR A 77 -5.87 3.55 -3.49
CA TYR A 77 -6.50 2.41 -2.83
C TYR A 77 -7.23 2.82 -1.54
N PHE A 78 -6.60 3.68 -0.72
CA PHE A 78 -7.18 4.12 0.55
C PHE A 78 -8.34 5.11 0.41
N LYS A 79 -8.54 5.73 -0.77
CA LYS A 79 -9.71 6.58 -1.00
C LYS A 79 -11.04 5.83 -0.89
N LYS A 80 -11.02 4.49 -0.97
CA LYS A 80 -12.20 3.63 -0.72
C LYS A 80 -12.84 3.87 0.65
N PHE A 81 -12.10 4.39 1.62
CA PHE A 81 -12.61 4.72 2.96
C PHE A 81 -13.33 6.09 3.02
N ASN A 82 -13.49 6.79 1.89
CA ASN A 82 -14.15 8.08 1.77
C ASN A 82 -13.59 9.15 2.73
N LYS A 83 -12.25 9.19 2.82
CA LYS A 83 -11.50 10.15 3.63
C LYS A 83 -10.37 10.77 2.81
N PRO A 84 -9.96 12.01 3.08
CA PRO A 84 -8.72 12.55 2.55
C PRO A 84 -7.53 11.69 2.97
N VAL A 85 -6.70 11.31 2.00
CA VAL A 85 -5.49 10.51 2.20
C VAL A 85 -4.26 11.37 1.92
N LEU A 86 -3.31 11.37 2.85
CA LEU A 86 -2.05 12.10 2.73
C LEU A 86 -0.88 11.11 2.76
N SER A 87 0.22 11.47 2.09
CA SER A 87 1.50 10.76 2.20
C SER A 87 2.49 11.67 2.93
N ALA A 88 2.87 11.28 4.14
CA ALA A 88 3.85 12.01 4.93
C ALA A 88 4.45 11.10 6.01
N SER A 89 5.76 11.20 6.21
CA SER A 89 6.42 10.67 7.41
C SER A 89 6.07 11.47 8.65
N LEU A 90 6.22 10.85 9.83
CA LEU A 90 6.09 11.57 11.11
C LEU A 90 7.05 12.77 11.18
N PHE A 91 8.27 12.60 10.69
CA PHE A 91 9.27 13.68 10.63
C PHE A 91 8.76 14.88 9.83
N LYS A 92 8.22 14.65 8.62
CA LYS A 92 7.65 15.73 7.80
C LYS A 92 6.46 16.40 8.47
N LEU A 93 5.59 15.63 9.14
CA LEU A 93 4.49 16.19 9.93
C LEU A 93 5.01 17.10 11.06
N GLN A 94 6.15 16.77 11.67
CA GLN A 94 6.80 17.62 12.69
C GLN A 94 7.36 18.92 12.08
N GLU A 95 8.03 18.84 10.92
CA GLU A 95 8.60 20.00 10.24
C GLU A 95 7.54 21.06 9.88
N ILE A 96 6.38 20.62 9.40
CA ILE A 96 5.25 21.51 9.07
C ILE A 96 4.38 21.84 10.29
N GLY A 97 4.76 21.33 11.47
CA GLY A 97 4.10 21.58 12.73
C GLY A 97 2.71 20.95 12.87
N LEU A 98 2.37 19.92 12.09
CA LEU A 98 1.16 19.11 12.27
C LEU A 98 1.31 18.04 13.36
N ALA A 99 2.56 17.63 13.64
CA ALA A 99 2.93 16.85 14.81
C ALA A 99 3.90 17.64 15.71
N ASP A 100 3.91 17.36 17.00
CA ASP A 100 4.88 17.93 17.93
C ASP A 100 6.18 17.10 18.04
N LYS A 101 7.15 17.53 18.86
CA LYS A 101 8.43 16.81 19.03
C LYS A 101 8.30 15.39 19.59
N ARG A 102 7.16 15.06 20.22
CA ARG A 102 6.85 13.71 20.72
C ARG A 102 6.16 12.84 19.68
N GLY A 103 5.79 13.42 18.53
CA GLY A 103 5.06 12.75 17.46
C GLY A 103 3.55 12.88 17.60
N GLU A 104 3.06 13.72 18.51
CA GLU A 104 1.64 13.90 18.75
C GLU A 104 0.99 14.71 17.62
N ILE A 105 0.06 14.09 16.90
CA ILE A 105 -0.70 14.73 15.82
C ILE A 105 -1.88 15.49 16.44
N ASN A 106 -1.63 16.73 16.87
CA ASN A 106 -2.58 17.51 17.66
C ASN A 106 -3.31 18.61 16.87
N LYS A 107 -2.87 18.90 15.64
CA LYS A 107 -3.48 19.96 14.80
C LYS A 107 -4.49 19.46 13.78
N ILE A 108 -4.51 18.15 13.54
CA ILE A 108 -5.47 17.49 12.65
C ILE A 108 -5.96 16.19 13.28
N SER A 109 -7.20 15.83 13.01
CA SER A 109 -7.78 14.54 13.38
C SER A 109 -7.34 13.50 12.33
N ALA A 110 -6.26 12.76 12.59
CA ALA A 110 -5.71 11.81 11.63
C ALA A 110 -5.34 10.46 12.23
N ASP A 111 -5.52 9.40 11.44
CA ASP A 111 -4.93 8.08 11.66
C ASP A 111 -3.64 8.00 10.82
N LEU A 112 -2.48 7.92 11.48
CA LEU A 112 -1.18 7.74 10.81
C LEU A 112 -0.78 6.26 10.83
N LEU A 113 -0.51 5.71 9.65
CA LEU A 113 -0.11 4.31 9.45
C LEU A 113 1.37 4.25 9.11
N MET A 114 2.13 3.48 9.89
CA MET A 114 3.59 3.38 9.78
C MET A 114 4.04 1.93 9.82
N ILE A 115 4.88 1.51 8.86
CA ILE A 115 5.64 0.26 8.97
C ILE A 115 6.89 0.52 9.79
N THR A 116 7.17 -0.36 10.75
CA THR A 116 8.38 -0.31 11.57
C THR A 116 9.25 -1.55 11.46
N CYS A 117 8.75 -2.62 10.86
CA CYS A 117 9.52 -3.80 10.46
C CYS A 117 8.86 -4.46 9.25
N ALA A 118 9.65 -4.90 8.28
CA ALA A 118 9.23 -5.80 7.21
C ALA A 118 10.33 -6.84 7.01
N GLN A 119 10.00 -8.13 7.16
CA GLN A 119 10.99 -9.20 7.06
C GLN A 119 10.39 -10.48 6.46
N PRO A 120 11.17 -11.26 5.67
CA PRO A 120 10.73 -12.54 5.16
C PRO A 120 10.27 -13.50 6.27
N TYR A 121 9.21 -14.27 6.02
CA TYR A 121 8.70 -15.29 6.93
C TYR A 121 8.17 -16.49 6.16
N THR A 122 8.82 -17.66 6.30
CA THR A 122 8.45 -18.88 5.57
C THR A 122 8.34 -18.66 4.05
N ASP A 123 7.15 -18.77 3.47
CA ASP A 123 6.76 -18.51 2.08
C ASP A 123 6.07 -17.14 1.89
N GLY A 124 6.37 -16.20 2.79
CA GLY A 124 5.71 -14.90 2.86
C GLY A 124 6.52 -13.86 3.62
N MET A 125 5.83 -12.97 4.32
CA MET A 125 6.41 -11.82 5.01
C MET A 125 5.68 -11.53 6.31
N ILE A 126 6.44 -11.10 7.33
CA ILE A 126 5.90 -10.46 8.52
C ILE A 126 6.11 -8.96 8.39
N ILE A 127 5.06 -8.19 8.64
CA ILE A 127 5.09 -6.74 8.73
C ILE A 127 4.64 -6.32 10.13
N GLU A 128 5.44 -5.52 10.80
CA GLU A 128 5.06 -4.86 12.04
C GLU A 128 4.93 -3.36 11.81
N GLY A 129 3.97 -2.75 12.50
CA GLY A 129 3.71 -1.34 12.34
C GLY A 129 2.75 -0.78 13.38
N TYR A 130 2.50 0.51 13.27
CA TYR A 130 1.61 1.24 14.16
C TYR A 130 0.49 1.90 13.38
N LYS A 131 -0.70 1.90 13.98
CA LYS A 131 -1.71 2.93 13.74
C LYS A 131 -1.66 3.94 14.88
N TRP A 132 -1.14 5.12 14.58
CA TRP A 132 -1.05 6.24 15.52
C TRP A 132 -2.31 7.11 15.42
N THR A 133 -3.03 7.30 16.52
CA THR A 133 -4.38 7.93 16.50
C THR A 133 -4.48 9.25 17.28
N GLY A 134 -3.34 9.80 17.72
CA GLY A 134 -3.24 11.06 18.47
C GLY A 134 -2.34 10.94 19.70
N PRO A 135 -2.52 11.79 20.73
CA PRO A 135 -1.58 11.92 21.86
C PRO A 135 -1.61 10.78 22.90
N ILE A 136 -2.52 9.81 22.76
CA ILE A 136 -2.84 8.86 23.86
C ILE A 136 -2.76 7.39 23.42
N ALA A 137 -2.75 7.08 22.12
CA ALA A 137 -2.78 5.69 21.68
C ALA A 137 -2.14 5.45 20.31
N ALA A 138 -1.12 4.60 20.31
CA ALA A 138 -0.63 3.87 19.14
C ALA A 138 -1.01 2.39 19.27
N TYR A 139 -1.67 1.87 18.25
CA TYR A 139 -2.01 0.45 18.13
C TYR A 139 -0.87 -0.26 17.41
N GLN A 140 -0.23 -1.21 18.07
CA GLN A 140 0.88 -1.97 17.49
C GLN A 140 0.38 -3.27 16.88
N TYR A 141 0.68 -3.49 15.62
CA TYR A 141 0.25 -4.66 14.86
C TYR A 141 1.41 -5.50 14.37
N LYS A 142 1.17 -6.80 14.26
CA LYS A 142 2.00 -7.77 13.56
C LYS A 142 1.16 -8.54 12.55
N ILE A 143 1.49 -8.41 11.28
CA ILE A 143 0.70 -8.88 10.15
C ILE A 143 1.51 -9.92 9.39
N TYR A 144 0.92 -11.09 9.22
CA TYR A 144 1.52 -12.21 8.50
C TYR A 144 0.86 -12.29 7.12
N LEU A 145 1.69 -12.24 6.09
CA LEU A 145 1.28 -12.25 4.71
C LEU A 145 1.90 -13.47 4.01
N LYS A 146 1.14 -14.09 3.11
CA LYS A 146 1.63 -15.16 2.22
C LYS A 146 1.42 -14.79 0.77
N PHE A 147 2.31 -15.30 -0.08
CA PHE A 147 2.19 -15.13 -1.53
C PHE A 147 1.55 -16.37 -2.16
N ILE A 148 0.25 -16.31 -2.43
CA ILE A 148 -0.58 -17.45 -2.88
C ILE A 148 -1.31 -17.04 -4.17
N ASP A 149 -1.26 -17.90 -5.19
CA ASP A 149 -1.88 -17.66 -6.50
C ASP A 149 -1.42 -16.32 -7.16
N ASN A 150 -0.11 -16.05 -7.07
CA ASN A 150 0.51 -14.81 -7.56
C ASN A 150 -0.04 -13.52 -6.92
N LYS A 151 -0.55 -13.60 -5.68
CA LYS A 151 -1.04 -12.43 -4.93
C LYS A 151 -0.67 -12.53 -3.46
N TRP A 152 -0.37 -11.39 -2.85
CA TRP A 152 -0.30 -11.29 -1.40
C TRP A 152 -1.69 -11.48 -0.78
N LYS A 153 -1.74 -12.24 0.32
CA LYS A 153 -2.93 -12.44 1.13
C LYS A 153 -2.56 -12.35 2.60
N ILE A 154 -3.44 -11.75 3.40
CA ILE A 154 -3.32 -11.75 4.87
C ILE A 154 -3.60 -13.17 5.35
N GLU A 155 -2.65 -13.75 6.07
CA GLU A 155 -2.84 -15.01 6.79
C GLU A 155 -3.31 -14.75 8.22
N LYS A 156 -2.71 -13.77 8.89
CA LYS A 156 -2.98 -13.47 10.30
C LYS A 156 -2.68 -12.02 10.63
N VAL A 157 -3.47 -11.43 11.52
CA VAL A 157 -3.24 -10.10 12.12
C VAL A 157 -3.27 -10.25 13.63
N ASP A 158 -2.18 -9.88 14.28
CA ASP A 158 -2.06 -9.83 15.74
C ASP A 158 -1.99 -8.37 16.20
N LEU A 159 -2.86 -7.98 17.13
CA LEU A 159 -2.71 -6.75 17.91
C LEU A 159 -1.76 -7.05 19.07
N LEU A 160 -0.56 -6.46 19.03
CA LEU A 160 0.48 -6.69 20.02
C LEU A 160 0.26 -5.86 21.29
N GLY A 161 -0.32 -4.66 21.16
CA GLY A 161 -0.55 -3.77 22.28
C GLY A 161 -1.13 -2.42 21.87
N ILE A 162 -1.49 -1.66 22.89
CA ILE A 162 -1.91 -0.28 22.80
C ILE A 162 -0.98 0.50 23.75
N SER A 163 -0.26 1.47 23.21
CA SER A 163 0.71 2.31 23.94
C SER A 163 0.30 3.76 23.96
#